data_AF-A0A2N2YSD9-F1
#
_entry.id   AF-A0A2N2YSD9-F1
#
_cell.length_a   1.000
_cell.length_b   1.000
_cell.length_c   1.000
_cell.angle_alpha   90.00
_cell.angle_beta   90.00
_cell.angle_gamma   90.00
#
_symmetry.space_group_name_H-M   'P 1'
#
loop_
_entity.id
_entity.type
_entity.pdbx_description
1 polymer ?
#
loop_
_entity_poly.entity_id
_entity_poly.type
_entity_poly.pdbx_seq_one_letter_code
_entity_poly.pdbx_strand_id
1 'polypeptide(L)'
;MKLSTFLFTVLAMMAFSFGALSMGTNPDTTNIVSSDTANVVFEGDTLPGALQDSSTFDVDLYTNTLVDTTGNFELLIRDSQILRTIDSMTNSKFYDTRFFDLSPMYTRPGGAQIDLGEIPDFPDSVYAARIETLNKQTTIELTYNKEVKNYIHLYANKKRNLTARMLGLGEIYFPMFEEALDRFNMPLEIKYLAIVESALNPAAGSHMGAKGLWQFMYGTGKVYDLQVTSLVDDRYDPIKSTIAACEHLTDLYEIYGDWSLVLAAYNSGAGNVNRAIRRAGGTKNYWAVWAFLPRETRGYVPAFIAVNYVMNYAAEHNIYPMRPGMFYYNIDTVTVSNILAFDQLNELLGIPLDELKFLNPQFKMGIIPATEGKTFILRIPRQYVASYLTNEDSLYAFKTKKGVERDQLMVEVKKAQDRNIHIVRNGESLGLIAKRNHVYVSQIKHWNNLKNNTIYPGQKLVLFGGGGVQYSSKSGDPVVRSGVESKHVVKNGENLGLIAKKYQCSVTDLKEWNNLKNNNIYPKQTLTVYRPESKKTNSVAQGKYLYHVVRKGDTLWDIAKEYDGVTVEQIKALNNMHNINKLKPGQKIIVAEIS
;
A
#
# COMPACT_ATOMS: atom_id res chain seq x y z
N MET A 1 46.66 49.85 -39.42
CA MET A 1 47.08 48.45 -39.18
C MET A 1 46.04 47.54 -39.83
N LYS A 2 46.46 46.74 -40.81
CA LYS A 2 45.65 45.82 -41.65
C LYS A 2 45.09 44.67 -40.78
N LEU A 3 43.79 44.33 -40.79
CA LEU A 3 42.97 43.61 -41.78
C LEU A 3 43.33 42.12 -42.02
N SER A 4 42.28 41.28 -42.04
CA SER A 4 42.05 40.05 -42.84
C SER A 4 42.33 38.66 -42.21
N THR A 5 41.35 37.74 -42.02
CA THR A 5 40.59 36.81 -42.92
C THR A 5 41.27 35.45 -43.25
N PHE A 6 40.43 34.40 -43.39
CA PHE A 6 40.61 33.08 -44.06
C PHE A 6 41.44 31.97 -43.36
N LEU A 7 40.94 30.75 -43.09
CA LEU A 7 40.46 29.58 -43.89
C LEU A 7 41.56 28.54 -44.21
N PHE A 8 41.35 27.31 -43.70
CA PHE A 8 41.59 25.97 -44.30
C PHE A 8 43.00 25.38 -44.58
N THR A 9 43.22 24.18 -43.98
CA THR A 9 43.84 22.91 -44.47
C THR A 9 45.32 22.78 -44.84
N VAL A 10 45.95 21.68 -44.36
CA VAL A 10 46.60 20.53 -45.09
C VAL A 10 46.85 19.40 -44.03
N LEU A 11 46.24 18.19 -44.06
CA LEU A 11 46.59 16.91 -44.77
C LEU A 11 47.98 16.31 -44.39
N ALA A 12 48.31 15.01 -44.29
CA ALA A 12 47.69 13.70 -44.54
C ALA A 12 48.63 12.58 -44.03
N MET A 13 48.12 11.36 -43.77
CA MET A 13 48.64 10.06 -44.29
C MET A 13 47.75 8.90 -43.79
N MET A 14 46.96 8.27 -44.67
CA MET A 14 47.18 6.94 -45.32
C MET A 14 46.85 5.75 -44.39
N ALA A 15 46.11 4.69 -44.78
CA ALA A 15 45.61 4.25 -46.08
C ALA A 15 44.42 3.27 -45.93
N PHE A 16 43.66 3.17 -47.01
CA PHE A 16 42.60 2.20 -47.32
C PHE A 16 43.15 0.78 -47.59
N SER A 17 42.36 -0.24 -47.30
CA SER A 17 42.19 -1.40 -48.19
C SER A 17 40.77 -1.97 -48.02
N PHE A 18 39.96 -1.89 -49.07
CA PHE A 18 38.69 -2.60 -49.22
C PHE A 18 38.90 -3.81 -50.14
N GLY A 19 38.26 -4.92 -49.83
CA GLY A 19 38.07 -6.07 -50.72
C GLY A 19 36.71 -6.69 -50.46
N ALA A 20 35.84 -6.66 -51.48
CA ALA A 20 34.45 -7.12 -51.52
C ALA A 20 34.34 -8.67 -51.54
N LEU A 21 33.20 -9.37 -51.45
CA LEU A 21 31.95 -9.25 -52.21
C LEU A 21 30.93 -10.34 -51.75
N SER A 22 29.61 -10.04 -51.87
CA SER A 22 28.51 -10.91 -52.35
C SER A 22 27.85 -12.04 -51.49
N MET A 23 26.59 -11.73 -51.10
CA MET A 23 25.29 -12.48 -51.19
C MET A 23 25.15 -13.98 -50.84
N GLY A 24 24.11 -14.28 -50.04
CA GLY A 24 23.40 -15.57 -50.06
C GLY A 24 22.31 -15.79 -48.99
N THR A 25 21.07 -15.40 -49.32
CA THR A 25 19.78 -16.12 -49.12
C THR A 25 19.30 -16.67 -47.73
N ASN A 26 18.06 -16.27 -47.41
CA ASN A 26 17.02 -16.78 -46.47
C ASN A 26 16.72 -18.31 -46.59
N PRO A 27 15.81 -19.01 -45.82
CA PRO A 27 14.92 -18.62 -44.68
C PRO A 27 14.70 -19.71 -43.57
N ASP A 28 13.77 -19.44 -42.63
CA ASP A 28 12.86 -20.34 -41.89
C ASP A 28 13.36 -21.45 -40.92
N THR A 29 12.93 -21.39 -39.64
CA THR A 29 11.91 -22.27 -39.00
C THR A 29 12.05 -22.40 -37.46
N THR A 30 10.97 -22.00 -36.77
CA THR A 30 10.26 -22.61 -35.62
C THR A 30 10.92 -23.56 -34.60
N ASN A 31 10.44 -23.38 -33.35
CA ASN A 31 10.22 -24.34 -32.24
C ASN A 31 11.30 -24.41 -31.13
N ILE A 32 11.03 -23.91 -29.92
CA ILE A 32 10.23 -24.45 -28.78
C ILE A 32 11.14 -25.18 -27.76
N VAL A 33 11.02 -24.74 -26.50
CA VAL A 33 11.28 -25.42 -25.20
C VAL A 33 12.67 -25.32 -24.53
N SER A 34 12.62 -24.58 -23.41
CA SER A 34 13.11 -24.80 -22.05
C SER A 34 14.58 -24.96 -21.67
N SER A 35 14.77 -24.50 -20.43
CA SER A 35 15.64 -24.96 -19.35
C SER A 35 17.12 -24.60 -19.40
N ASP A 36 17.46 -23.84 -18.37
CA ASP A 36 18.60 -24.02 -17.47
C ASP A 36 19.98 -23.51 -17.87
N THR A 37 20.45 -22.65 -16.97
CA THR A 37 21.82 -22.53 -16.45
C THR A 37 22.96 -22.50 -17.46
N ALA A 38 23.58 -21.32 -17.59
CA ALA A 38 24.93 -21.20 -18.14
C ALA A 38 25.81 -20.45 -17.14
N ASN A 39 26.69 -21.22 -16.48
CA ASN A 39 27.95 -20.73 -15.93
C ASN A 39 28.84 -20.30 -17.11
N VAL A 40 29.49 -19.15 -16.99
CA VAL A 40 30.58 -18.74 -17.90
C VAL A 40 31.81 -18.44 -17.04
N VAL A 41 32.86 -19.20 -17.34
CA VAL A 41 34.24 -19.02 -16.89
C VAL A 41 34.91 -18.00 -17.80
N PHE A 42 35.71 -17.08 -17.25
CA PHE A 42 36.81 -16.45 -17.99
C PHE A 42 38.03 -16.27 -17.06
N GLU A 43 39.19 -16.64 -17.61
CA GLU A 43 40.53 -16.59 -17.04
C GLU A 43 41.06 -15.15 -16.92
N GLY A 44 42.10 -15.00 -16.09
CA GLY A 44 42.56 -13.74 -15.51
C GLY A 44 43.53 -12.92 -16.34
N ASP A 45 43.76 -11.69 -15.86
CA ASP A 45 45.02 -10.97 -15.97
C ASP A 45 45.17 -10.04 -14.75
N THR A 46 46.38 -10.06 -14.17
CA THR A 46 46.79 -9.48 -12.88
C THR A 46 47.20 -8.00 -12.96
N LEU A 47 46.99 -7.21 -11.89
CA LEU A 47 47.83 -6.10 -11.34
C LEU A 47 47.20 -5.58 -10.01
N PRO A 48 47.91 -4.85 -9.11
CA PRO A 48 48.06 -5.29 -7.71
C PRO A 48 47.45 -4.36 -6.64
N GLY A 49 47.15 -4.97 -5.47
CA GLY A 49 47.33 -4.34 -4.16
C GLY A 49 46.14 -3.55 -3.58
N ALA A 50 45.11 -4.25 -3.09
CA ALA A 50 44.22 -3.74 -2.05
C ALA A 50 43.60 -4.89 -1.25
N LEU A 51 43.75 -4.77 0.08
CA LEU A 51 43.19 -5.54 1.20
C LEU A 51 42.08 -6.56 0.85
N GLN A 52 42.38 -7.84 1.01
CA GLN A 52 41.40 -8.93 1.05
C GLN A 52 40.64 -8.89 2.37
N ASP A 53 39.35 -8.57 2.33
CA ASP A 53 38.39 -8.97 3.35
C ASP A 53 37.77 -10.30 2.90
N SER A 54 38.26 -11.42 3.45
CA SER A 54 37.75 -12.75 3.17
C SER A 54 36.77 -13.19 4.27
N SER A 55 35.48 -12.99 4.04
CA SER A 55 34.44 -13.79 4.71
C SER A 55 33.76 -14.67 3.66
N THR A 56 34.37 -15.83 3.42
CA THR A 56 33.80 -16.89 2.60
C THR A 56 32.62 -17.52 3.34
N PHE A 57 31.42 -17.36 2.79
CA PHE A 57 30.24 -18.14 3.16
C PHE A 57 30.27 -19.46 2.38
N ASP A 58 30.63 -20.56 3.03
CA ASP A 58 30.39 -21.89 2.47
C ASP A 58 28.92 -22.27 2.68
N VAL A 59 28.18 -22.37 1.58
CA VAL A 59 26.81 -22.86 1.56
C VAL A 59 26.86 -24.38 1.39
N ASP A 60 26.81 -25.10 2.51
CA ASP A 60 26.80 -26.55 2.51
C ASP A 60 25.40 -27.05 2.11
N LEU A 61 25.30 -27.59 0.88
CA LEU A 61 24.05 -27.85 0.15
C LEU A 61 23.14 -28.96 0.70
N TYR A 62 23.41 -29.49 1.90
CA TYR A 62 22.56 -30.51 2.53
C TYR A 62 22.22 -30.28 4.01
N THR A 63 22.70 -29.19 4.64
CA THR A 63 22.16 -28.75 5.94
C THR A 63 22.08 -27.23 5.99
N ASN A 64 20.86 -26.68 6.04
CA ASN A 64 20.55 -25.25 5.87
C ASN A 64 20.92 -24.38 7.09
N THR A 65 22.11 -24.55 7.66
CA THR A 65 22.59 -23.94 8.92
C THR A 65 23.52 -22.79 8.58
N LEU A 66 23.19 -21.54 8.96
CA LEU A 66 24.17 -20.45 8.96
C LEU A 66 25.08 -20.66 10.18
N VAL A 67 26.10 -21.50 10.00
CA VAL A 67 27.14 -21.77 11.00
C VAL A 67 28.22 -20.73 10.81
N ASP A 68 28.43 -19.89 11.82
CA ASP A 68 29.77 -19.31 12.04
C ASP A 68 30.74 -20.49 12.21
N THR A 69 31.88 -20.51 11.53
CA THR A 69 32.85 -21.64 11.51
C THR A 69 33.31 -22.11 12.91
N THR A 70 32.99 -21.36 13.96
CA THR A 70 33.23 -21.68 15.39
C THR A 70 32.05 -22.36 16.12
N GLY A 71 30.88 -22.51 15.51
CA GLY A 71 29.71 -23.22 16.10
C GLY A 71 29.00 -22.51 17.27
N ASN A 72 29.39 -21.28 17.62
CA ASN A 72 28.95 -20.59 18.84
C ASN A 72 27.77 -19.62 18.67
N PHE A 73 27.33 -19.37 17.43
CA PHE A 73 26.26 -18.43 17.14
C PHE A 73 25.01 -19.15 16.63
N GLU A 74 24.04 -19.35 17.51
CA GLU A 74 22.73 -19.88 17.16
C GLU A 74 21.65 -18.91 17.67
N LEU A 75 21.22 -17.99 16.79
CA LEU A 75 19.93 -17.32 17.01
C LEU A 75 18.88 -18.42 16.98
N LEU A 76 18.15 -18.58 18.08
CA LEU A 76 17.10 -19.59 18.27
C LEU A 76 15.99 -19.59 17.20
N ILE A 77 16.01 -18.63 16.27
CA ILE A 77 14.95 -18.38 15.30
C ILE A 77 15.59 -18.02 13.94
N ARG A 78 15.81 -19.04 13.08
CA ARG A 78 16.26 -18.89 11.68
C ARG A 78 15.34 -18.03 10.81
N ASP A 79 14.13 -17.75 11.27
CA ASP A 79 13.12 -16.90 10.62
C ASP A 79 12.64 -15.77 11.55
N SER A 80 13.53 -15.21 12.37
CA SER A 80 13.15 -14.08 13.23
C SER A 80 12.69 -12.91 12.36
N GLN A 81 11.48 -12.40 12.59
CA GLN A 81 10.99 -11.18 11.94
C GLN A 81 11.99 -10.04 12.09
N ILE A 82 12.69 -9.97 13.22
CA ILE A 82 13.74 -8.98 13.51
C ILE A 82 14.94 -9.15 12.57
N LEU A 83 15.38 -10.38 12.30
CA LEU A 83 16.48 -10.64 11.35
C LEU A 83 16.08 -10.24 9.94
N ARG A 84 14.87 -10.61 9.50
CA ARG A 84 14.35 -10.23 8.17
C ARG A 84 14.24 -8.70 8.03
N THR A 85 13.78 -8.02 9.08
CA THR A 85 13.78 -6.56 9.13
C THR A 85 15.21 -6.04 9.00
N ILE A 86 16.13 -6.45 9.86
CA ILE A 86 17.53 -6.01 9.82
C ILE A 86 18.17 -6.24 8.43
N ASP A 87 17.97 -7.40 7.82
CA ASP A 87 18.53 -7.72 6.51
C ASP A 87 17.92 -6.86 5.39
N SER A 88 16.60 -6.70 5.38
CA SER A 88 15.91 -5.79 4.46
C SER A 88 16.38 -4.35 4.61
N MET A 89 16.83 -3.97 5.80
CA MET A 89 17.15 -2.59 6.15
C MET A 89 18.63 -2.26 5.92
N THR A 90 19.51 -3.25 6.06
CA THR A 90 20.94 -3.12 5.75
C THR A 90 21.16 -2.57 4.33
N ASN A 91 20.31 -2.95 3.37
CA ASN A 91 20.40 -2.56 1.96
C ASN A 91 19.34 -1.52 1.52
N SER A 92 18.64 -0.89 2.47
CA SER A 92 17.61 0.08 2.14
C SER A 92 18.21 1.35 1.52
N LYS A 93 17.64 1.81 0.40
CA LYS A 93 17.98 3.10 -0.24
C LYS A 93 17.77 4.30 0.68
N PHE A 94 17.05 4.14 1.78
CA PHE A 94 16.92 5.15 2.83
C PHE A 94 18.28 5.50 3.45
N TYR A 95 19.20 4.54 3.53
CA TYR A 95 20.55 4.72 4.07
C TYR A 95 21.58 5.05 2.99
N ASP A 96 21.14 5.54 1.83
CA ASP A 96 22.03 6.06 0.80
C ASP A 96 22.95 7.12 1.42
N THR A 97 24.24 7.02 1.10
CA THR A 97 25.36 7.71 1.79
C THR A 97 25.28 9.23 1.67
N ARG A 98 24.38 9.73 0.81
CA ARG A 98 24.10 11.17 0.65
C ARG A 98 23.51 11.83 1.90
N PHE A 99 22.90 11.06 2.79
CA PHE A 99 22.36 11.57 4.07
C PHE A 99 23.29 11.35 5.25
N PHE A 100 24.50 10.83 5.05
CA PHE A 100 25.38 10.44 6.13
C PHE A 100 26.82 10.88 5.85
N ASP A 101 27.45 11.58 6.78
CA ASP A 101 28.87 11.84 6.70
C ASP A 101 29.64 10.54 7.00
N LEU A 102 30.31 10.02 5.97
CA LEU A 102 31.11 8.82 6.06
C LEU A 102 32.51 9.07 6.62
N SER A 103 32.90 10.34 6.84
CA SER A 103 34.23 10.71 7.32
C SER A 103 34.39 10.29 8.78
N PRO A 104 35.17 9.23 9.09
CA PRO A 104 35.39 8.82 10.45
C PRO A 104 36.64 9.55 10.94
N MET A 105 36.49 10.75 11.51
CA MET A 105 37.52 11.28 12.40
C MET A 105 37.05 11.11 13.84
N TYR A 106 37.11 9.86 14.33
CA TYR A 106 36.93 9.56 15.75
C TYR A 106 38.30 9.44 16.39
N THR A 107 38.77 10.52 17.01
CA THR A 107 39.92 10.49 17.93
C THR A 107 39.41 10.28 19.34
N ARG A 108 39.96 9.30 20.07
CA ARG A 108 39.73 9.20 21.53
C ARG A 108 40.23 10.49 22.21
N PRO A 109 39.68 10.87 23.38
CA PRO A 109 40.38 11.79 24.28
C PRO A 109 41.78 11.24 24.56
N GLY A 110 42.82 11.92 24.08
CA GLY A 110 44.21 11.43 24.11
C GLY A 110 44.85 11.11 22.75
N GLY A 111 44.14 11.31 21.62
CA GLY A 111 44.75 11.32 20.28
C GLY A 111 45.08 9.95 19.66
N ALA A 112 44.70 8.85 20.30
CA ALA A 112 44.83 7.52 19.70
C ALA A 112 43.84 7.35 18.54
N GLN A 113 44.34 6.90 17.38
CA GLN A 113 43.50 6.45 16.27
C GLN A 113 42.74 5.19 16.70
N ILE A 114 41.44 5.15 16.40
CA ILE A 114 40.59 3.99 16.67
C ILE A 114 40.69 3.05 15.47
N ASP A 115 41.08 1.80 15.71
CA ASP A 115 40.86 0.75 14.73
C ASP A 115 39.38 0.35 14.74
N LEU A 116 38.62 0.88 13.78
CA LEU A 116 37.19 0.58 13.63
C LEU A 116 36.92 -0.88 13.20
N GLY A 117 37.96 -1.59 12.75
CA GLY A 117 37.90 -3.01 12.37
C GLY A 117 37.98 -3.97 13.56
N GLU A 118 38.52 -3.54 14.70
CA GLU A 118 38.56 -4.36 15.91
C GLU A 118 37.14 -4.49 16.49
N ILE A 119 36.69 -5.75 16.67
CA ILE A 119 35.41 -6.10 17.28
C ILE A 119 35.71 -6.62 18.70
N PRO A 120 35.51 -5.80 19.76
CA PRO A 120 35.73 -6.24 21.12
C PRO A 120 34.76 -7.35 21.52
N ASP A 121 35.24 -8.36 22.22
CA ASP A 121 34.39 -9.32 22.93
C ASP A 121 34.69 -9.28 24.43
N PHE A 122 33.65 -9.52 25.23
CA PHE A 122 33.70 -9.38 26.67
C PHE A 122 33.26 -10.68 27.36
N PRO A 123 33.79 -11.00 28.55
CA PRO A 123 33.23 -12.08 29.37
C PRO A 123 31.76 -11.83 29.72
N ASP A 124 30.98 -12.90 29.91
CA ASP A 124 29.55 -12.83 30.30
C ASP A 124 29.31 -11.99 31.56
N SER A 125 30.25 -12.00 32.50
CA SER A 125 30.19 -11.17 33.72
C SER A 125 30.18 -9.67 33.42
N VAL A 126 30.87 -9.22 32.37
CA VAL A 126 30.90 -7.82 31.96
C VAL A 126 29.57 -7.42 31.31
N TYR A 127 29.05 -8.24 30.41
CA TYR A 127 27.72 -8.02 29.82
C TYR A 127 26.64 -7.96 30.90
N ALA A 128 26.64 -8.93 31.82
CA ALA A 128 25.70 -8.99 32.94
C ALA A 128 25.79 -7.74 33.84
N ALA A 129 26.99 -7.33 34.24
CA ALA A 129 27.19 -6.16 35.11
C ALA A 129 26.73 -4.84 34.47
N ARG A 130 26.97 -4.68 33.16
CA ARG A 130 26.52 -3.52 32.40
C ARG A 130 24.99 -3.49 32.25
N ILE A 131 24.35 -4.62 31.92
CA ILE A 131 22.89 -4.70 31.87
C ILE A 131 22.27 -4.44 33.25
N GLU A 132 22.84 -4.98 34.32
CA GLU A 132 22.39 -4.73 35.68
C GLU A 132 22.50 -3.24 36.07
N THR A 133 23.49 -2.52 35.52
CA THR A 133 23.62 -1.08 35.71
C THR A 133 22.46 -0.32 35.03
N LEU A 134 22.13 -0.69 33.80
CA LEU A 134 20.97 -0.12 33.08
C LEU A 134 19.64 -0.47 33.76
N ASN A 135 19.51 -1.71 34.23
CA ASN A 135 18.31 -2.22 34.89
C ASN A 135 17.91 -1.38 36.12
N LYS A 136 18.88 -0.84 36.86
CA LYS A 136 18.64 0.03 38.02
C LYS A 136 18.08 1.42 37.68
N GLN A 137 18.13 1.81 36.41
CA GLN A 137 17.76 3.15 35.94
C GLN A 137 16.38 3.18 35.27
N THR A 138 15.75 2.03 35.07
CA THR A 138 14.47 1.91 34.37
C THR A 138 13.47 1.05 35.14
N THR A 139 12.19 1.15 34.77
CA THR A 139 11.14 0.27 35.30
C THR A 139 10.92 -0.96 34.43
N ILE A 140 11.60 -1.06 33.28
CA ILE A 140 11.57 -2.24 32.42
C ILE A 140 12.59 -3.25 32.95
N GLU A 141 12.16 -4.49 33.21
CA GLU A 141 13.09 -5.55 33.65
C GLU A 141 14.09 -5.90 32.53
N LEU A 142 15.37 -5.59 32.76
CA LEU A 142 16.46 -5.92 31.84
C LEU A 142 17.28 -7.09 32.40
N THR A 143 17.02 -8.29 31.90
CA THR A 143 17.70 -9.52 32.36
C THR A 143 18.76 -9.98 31.35
N TYR A 144 20.00 -10.18 31.80
CA TYR A 144 21.02 -10.83 30.98
C TYR A 144 20.80 -12.34 30.89
N ASN A 145 20.87 -12.89 29.67
CA ASN A 145 20.88 -14.33 29.41
C ASN A 145 21.46 -14.61 28.02
N LYS A 146 21.53 -15.90 27.65
CA LYS A 146 22.06 -16.35 26.35
C LYS A 146 21.35 -15.71 25.15
N GLU A 147 20.03 -15.54 25.19
CA GLU A 147 19.26 -14.91 24.10
C GLU A 147 19.63 -13.45 23.92
N VAL A 148 19.72 -12.71 25.03
CA VAL A 148 20.16 -11.31 25.01
C VAL A 148 21.59 -11.21 24.47
N LYS A 149 22.52 -12.08 24.91
CA LYS A 149 23.89 -12.11 24.39
C LYS A 149 23.92 -12.33 22.88
N ASN A 150 23.11 -13.25 22.35
CA ASN A 150 23.04 -13.53 20.91
C ASN A 150 22.59 -12.29 20.12
N TYR A 151 21.61 -11.53 20.63
CA TYR A 151 21.20 -10.28 20.00
C TYR A 151 22.24 -9.16 20.17
N ILE A 152 22.95 -9.08 21.30
CA ILE A 152 24.10 -8.15 21.45
C ILE A 152 25.13 -8.45 20.36
N HIS A 153 25.50 -9.71 20.17
CA HIS A 153 26.44 -10.12 19.13
C HIS A 153 25.93 -9.79 17.71
N LEU A 154 24.62 -9.94 17.46
CA LEU A 154 24.02 -9.54 16.19
C LEU A 154 24.22 -8.04 15.91
N TYR A 155 23.85 -7.16 16.84
CA TYR A 155 23.91 -5.71 16.64
C TYR A 155 25.33 -5.15 16.77
N ALA A 156 26.10 -5.61 17.75
CA ALA A 156 27.44 -5.10 18.04
C ALA A 156 28.54 -5.71 17.17
N ASN A 157 28.36 -6.92 16.61
CA ASN A 157 29.43 -7.59 15.86
C ASN A 157 29.05 -7.76 14.39
N LYS A 158 27.91 -8.40 14.11
CA LYS A 158 27.54 -8.72 12.72
C LYS A 158 26.90 -7.55 11.95
N LYS A 159 26.22 -6.62 12.63
CA LYS A 159 25.45 -5.51 12.00
C LYS A 159 25.96 -4.13 12.41
N ARG A 160 27.26 -4.00 12.70
CA ARG A 160 27.95 -2.77 13.14
C ARG A 160 27.62 -1.54 12.33
N ASN A 161 27.67 -1.62 11.00
CA ASN A 161 27.37 -0.50 10.11
C ASN A 161 25.92 -0.02 10.22
N LEU A 162 24.97 -0.95 10.40
CA LEU A 162 23.57 -0.58 10.65
C LEU A 162 23.44 0.07 12.02
N THR A 163 24.10 -0.48 13.05
CA THR A 163 24.12 0.10 14.41
C THR A 163 24.68 1.52 14.42
N ALA A 164 25.79 1.78 13.72
CA ALA A 164 26.35 3.12 13.54
C ALA A 164 25.34 4.09 12.91
N ARG A 165 24.59 3.65 11.88
CA ARG A 165 23.53 4.47 11.27
C ARG A 165 22.36 4.71 12.21
N MET A 166 21.93 3.70 12.97
CA MET A 166 20.86 3.85 13.96
C MET A 166 21.25 4.82 15.09
N LEU A 167 22.51 4.81 15.53
CA LEU A 167 23.06 5.79 16.47
C LEU A 167 22.94 7.21 15.91
N GLY A 168 23.34 7.43 14.65
CA GLY A 168 23.20 8.73 13.99
C GLY A 168 21.74 9.17 13.80
N LEU A 169 20.86 8.27 13.37
CA LEU A 169 19.42 8.56 13.25
C LEU A 169 18.75 8.83 14.60
N GLY A 170 19.30 8.29 15.69
CA GLY A 170 18.88 8.61 17.04
C GLY A 170 18.91 10.12 17.31
N GLU A 171 19.91 10.83 16.77
CA GLU A 171 20.03 12.30 16.92
C GLU A 171 18.93 13.09 16.18
N ILE A 172 18.16 12.45 15.29
CA ILE A 172 16.99 13.03 14.63
C ILE A 172 15.71 12.66 15.37
N TYR A 173 15.52 11.38 15.69
CA TYR A 173 14.22 10.88 16.13
C TYR A 173 14.07 10.78 17.66
N PHE A 174 15.14 10.51 18.41
CA PHE A 174 15.02 10.33 19.85
C PHE A 174 14.52 11.57 20.60
N PRO A 175 14.93 12.81 20.26
CA PRO A 175 14.37 13.98 20.94
C PRO A 175 12.84 14.06 20.85
N MET A 176 12.27 13.75 19.68
CA MET A 176 10.83 13.69 19.46
C MET A 176 10.17 12.53 20.22
N PHE A 177 10.82 11.37 20.25
CA PHE A 177 10.31 10.21 20.98
C PHE A 177 10.32 10.44 22.48
N GLU A 178 11.41 10.98 23.03
CA GLU A 178 11.56 11.27 24.46
C GLU A 178 10.53 12.29 24.93
N GLU A 179 10.27 13.33 24.14
CA GLU A 179 9.20 14.30 24.44
C GLU A 179 7.82 13.61 24.52
N ALA A 180 7.51 12.71 23.59
CA ALA A 180 6.25 11.98 23.60
C ALA A 180 6.18 10.99 24.77
N LEU A 181 7.23 10.20 24.99
CA LEU A 181 7.27 9.21 26.07
C LEU A 181 7.15 9.86 27.45
N ASP A 182 7.82 10.99 27.67
CA ASP A 182 7.71 11.76 28.91
C ASP A 182 6.28 12.29 29.12
N ARG A 183 5.64 12.83 28.07
CA ARG A 183 4.24 13.27 28.11
C ARG A 183 3.27 12.16 28.49
N PHE A 184 3.53 10.93 28.06
CA PHE A 184 2.74 9.75 28.40
C PHE A 184 3.22 9.03 29.67
N ASN A 185 4.19 9.61 30.41
CA ASN A 185 4.78 9.06 31.63
C ASN A 185 5.31 7.62 31.43
N MET A 186 6.01 7.39 30.32
CA MET A 186 6.59 6.12 29.94
C MET A 186 8.11 6.07 30.18
N PRO A 187 8.70 4.88 30.37
CA PRO A 187 10.16 4.73 30.38
C PRO A 187 10.76 5.16 29.04
N LEU A 188 11.82 5.98 29.08
CA LEU A 188 12.43 6.51 27.87
C LEU A 188 13.10 5.43 27.02
N GLU A 189 13.44 4.28 27.60
CA GLU A 189 14.01 3.14 26.88
C GLU A 189 13.07 2.58 25.81
N ILE A 190 11.76 2.84 25.90
CA ILE A 190 10.76 2.47 24.87
C ILE A 190 11.12 3.03 23.49
N LYS A 191 11.89 4.12 23.41
CA LYS A 191 12.41 4.64 22.13
C LYS A 191 13.19 3.59 21.32
N TYR A 192 13.83 2.63 21.99
CA TYR A 192 14.56 1.54 21.35
C TYR A 192 13.66 0.50 20.68
N LEU A 193 12.34 0.52 20.96
CA LEU A 193 11.36 -0.29 20.24
C LEU A 193 11.36 0.06 18.76
N ALA A 194 11.47 1.34 18.40
CA ALA A 194 11.53 1.79 17.02
C ALA A 194 12.78 1.27 16.28
N ILE A 195 13.87 0.96 16.99
CA ILE A 195 15.03 0.27 16.42
C ILE A 195 14.70 -1.18 16.09
N VAL A 196 14.07 -1.90 17.03
CA VAL A 196 13.68 -3.31 16.82
C VAL A 196 12.67 -3.42 15.66
N GLU A 197 11.73 -2.49 15.57
CA GLU A 197 10.68 -2.48 14.56
C GLU A 197 11.16 -2.08 13.16
N SER A 198 11.96 -1.01 13.07
CA SER A 198 12.24 -0.37 11.79
C SER A 198 13.68 0.12 11.63
N ALA A 199 14.59 -0.18 12.56
CA ALA A 199 15.93 0.41 12.57
C ALA A 199 15.92 1.95 12.40
N LEU A 200 14.89 2.62 12.96
CA LEU A 200 14.63 4.07 12.84
C LEU A 200 14.39 4.59 11.41
N ASN A 201 13.89 3.75 10.50
CA ASN A 201 13.50 4.19 9.17
C ASN A 201 11.99 4.47 9.10
N PRO A 202 11.57 5.74 8.95
CA PRO A 202 10.16 6.11 8.88
C PRO A 202 9.49 5.71 7.56
N ALA A 203 10.23 5.29 6.54
CA ALA A 203 9.67 4.75 5.29
C ALA A 203 9.60 3.21 5.29
N ALA A 204 9.97 2.54 6.40
CA ALA A 204 10.01 1.09 6.47
C ALA A 204 8.65 0.44 6.22
N GLY A 205 8.64 -0.67 5.47
CA GLY A 205 7.43 -1.44 5.23
C GLY A 205 7.71 -2.94 5.22
N SER A 206 6.97 -3.70 6.02
CA SER A 206 7.09 -5.16 6.05
C SER A 206 6.26 -5.84 4.95
N HIS A 207 6.64 -7.08 4.64
CA HIS A 207 5.88 -7.98 3.76
C HIS A 207 4.45 -8.25 4.28
N MET A 208 4.25 -8.16 5.60
CA MET A 208 2.96 -8.34 6.25
C MET A 208 2.10 -7.07 6.22
N GLY A 209 2.65 -5.94 5.79
CA GLY A 209 1.92 -4.67 5.63
C GLY A 209 2.07 -3.68 6.79
N ALA A 210 2.95 -3.96 7.75
CA ALA A 210 3.34 -3.04 8.82
C ALA A 210 4.19 -1.89 8.29
N LYS A 211 3.91 -0.64 8.68
CA LYS A 211 4.53 0.57 8.10
C LYS A 211 5.10 1.53 9.16
N GLY A 212 6.20 2.22 8.80
CA GLY A 212 6.78 3.33 9.56
C GLY A 212 7.69 2.96 10.73
N LEU A 213 8.07 3.96 11.53
CA LEU A 213 9.01 3.82 12.65
C LEU A 213 8.58 2.74 13.65
N TRP A 214 7.28 2.71 13.91
CA TRP A 214 6.63 1.85 14.90
C TRP A 214 5.95 0.62 14.28
N GLN A 215 6.12 0.40 12.96
CA GLN A 215 5.59 -0.74 12.21
C GLN A 215 4.10 -1.02 12.47
N PHE A 216 3.26 0.00 12.36
CA PHE A 216 1.82 -0.19 12.55
C PHE A 216 1.18 -1.03 11.42
N MET A 217 0.44 -2.06 11.81
CA MET A 217 -0.52 -2.73 10.92
C MET A 217 -1.69 -1.80 10.61
N TYR A 218 -2.30 -1.90 9.43
CA TYR A 218 -3.40 -1.02 9.01
C TYR A 218 -4.57 -1.00 10.02
N GLY A 219 -4.98 -2.18 10.50
CA GLY A 219 -6.08 -2.31 11.44
C GLY A 219 -5.80 -1.62 12.77
N THR A 220 -4.62 -1.87 13.35
CA THR A 220 -4.18 -1.27 14.62
C THR A 220 -3.98 0.24 14.47
N GLY A 221 -3.31 0.69 13.41
CA GLY A 221 -3.11 2.13 13.18
C GLY A 221 -4.42 2.90 13.10
N LYS A 222 -5.45 2.33 12.49
CA LYS A 222 -6.79 2.95 12.43
C LYS A 222 -7.44 3.12 13.81
N VAL A 223 -7.16 2.23 14.77
CA VAL A 223 -7.69 2.36 16.14
C VAL A 223 -7.11 3.60 16.82
N TYR A 224 -5.82 3.89 16.58
CA TYR A 224 -5.09 5.04 17.09
C TYR A 224 -5.02 6.20 16.07
N ASP A 225 -6.12 6.40 15.33
CA ASP A 225 -6.35 7.51 14.40
C ASP A 225 -5.30 7.73 13.28
N LEU A 226 -4.51 6.71 12.92
CA LEU A 226 -3.60 6.78 11.78
C LEU A 226 -4.39 6.59 10.47
N GLN A 227 -4.58 7.70 9.75
CA GLN A 227 -5.34 7.71 8.50
C GLN A 227 -4.50 7.20 7.33
N VAL A 228 -5.12 6.36 6.50
CA VAL A 228 -4.49 5.83 5.28
C VAL A 228 -5.41 6.04 4.09
N THR A 229 -4.92 6.83 3.15
CA THR A 229 -5.56 7.18 1.88
C THR A 229 -4.66 6.82 0.70
N SER A 230 -5.10 7.16 -0.51
CA SER A 230 -4.29 7.01 -1.73
C SER A 230 -3.08 7.94 -1.76
N LEU A 231 -3.14 9.09 -1.09
CA LEU A 231 -2.09 10.12 -1.11
C LEU A 231 -1.31 10.21 0.21
N VAL A 232 -1.90 9.80 1.32
CA VAL A 232 -1.32 9.93 2.67
C VAL A 232 -1.38 8.61 3.41
N ASP A 233 -0.36 8.30 4.20
CA ASP A 233 -0.35 7.18 5.14
C ASP A 233 0.34 7.60 6.43
N ASP A 234 -0.47 7.96 7.42
CA ASP A 234 -0.01 8.53 8.70
C ASP A 234 0.86 7.55 9.49
N ARG A 235 0.87 6.26 9.15
CA ARG A 235 1.80 5.29 9.77
C ARG A 235 3.26 5.60 9.46
N TYR A 236 3.54 6.26 8.33
CA TYR A 236 4.87 6.74 8.01
C TYR A 236 5.19 8.11 8.65
N ASP A 237 4.19 8.82 9.17
CA ASP A 237 4.42 10.11 9.84
C ASP A 237 5.05 9.87 11.22
N PRO A 238 6.30 10.28 11.48
CA PRO A 238 7.00 10.07 12.75
C PRO A 238 6.30 10.67 13.94
N ILE A 239 5.65 11.83 13.83
CA ILE A 239 4.97 12.44 14.98
C ILE A 239 3.71 11.65 15.27
N LYS A 240 2.81 11.49 14.28
CA LYS A 240 1.53 10.81 14.48
C LYS A 240 1.72 9.35 14.90
N SER A 241 2.62 8.62 14.23
CA SER A 241 2.89 7.23 14.58
C SER A 241 3.54 7.07 15.95
N THR A 242 4.32 8.04 16.43
CA THR A 242 4.86 8.02 17.80
C THR A 242 3.78 8.24 18.84
N ILE A 243 2.88 9.20 18.63
CA ILE A 243 1.74 9.41 19.53
C ILE A 243 0.85 8.17 19.57
N ALA A 244 0.51 7.60 18.41
CA ALA A 244 -0.25 6.35 18.34
C ALA A 244 0.47 5.18 19.02
N ALA A 245 1.80 5.09 18.92
CA ALA A 245 2.58 4.06 19.62
C ALA A 245 2.50 4.23 21.14
N CYS A 246 2.60 5.47 21.63
CA CYS A 246 2.43 5.76 23.06
C CYS A 246 1.02 5.38 23.53
N GLU A 247 -0.04 5.81 22.84
CA GLU A 247 -1.42 5.40 23.17
C GLU A 247 -1.59 3.89 23.19
N HIS A 248 -1.04 3.19 22.20
CA HIS A 248 -1.11 1.73 22.15
C HIS A 248 -0.39 1.05 23.30
N LEU A 249 0.81 1.51 23.63
CA LEU A 249 1.61 0.98 24.73
C LEU A 249 0.96 1.27 26.09
N THR A 250 0.28 2.41 26.25
CA THR A 250 -0.52 2.72 27.44
C THR A 250 -1.63 1.69 27.63
N ASP A 251 -2.44 1.43 26.60
CA ASP A 251 -3.53 0.45 26.67
C ASP A 251 -3.01 -0.96 27.04
N LEU A 252 -1.88 -1.35 26.46
CA LEU A 252 -1.25 -2.63 26.79
C LEU A 252 -0.75 -2.65 28.24
N TYR A 253 -0.17 -1.56 28.72
CA TYR A 253 0.31 -1.46 30.10
C TYR A 253 -0.83 -1.52 31.11
N GLU A 254 -1.99 -0.92 30.81
CA GLU A 254 -3.20 -1.05 31.64
C GLU A 254 -3.66 -2.51 31.79
N ILE A 255 -3.48 -3.33 30.76
CA ILE A 255 -3.83 -4.76 30.78
C ILE A 255 -2.81 -5.57 31.60
N TYR A 256 -1.52 -5.35 31.34
CA TYR A 256 -0.47 -6.23 31.83
C TYR A 256 0.17 -5.77 33.13
N GLY A 257 0.40 -4.47 33.30
CA GLY A 257 1.16 -3.89 34.41
C GLY A 257 2.64 -4.28 34.42
N ASP A 258 3.15 -4.79 33.29
CA ASP A 258 4.51 -5.29 33.13
C ASP A 258 5.02 -4.96 31.73
N TRP A 259 6.10 -4.19 31.63
CA TRP A 259 6.61 -3.71 30.34
C TRP A 259 7.11 -4.85 29.44
N SER A 260 7.65 -5.92 30.00
CA SER A 260 8.13 -7.07 29.20
C SER A 260 6.96 -7.80 28.52
N LEU A 261 5.83 -7.96 29.20
CA LEU A 261 4.60 -8.46 28.60
C LEU A 261 3.97 -7.47 27.61
N VAL A 262 4.05 -6.17 27.87
CA VAL A 262 3.61 -5.13 26.92
C VAL A 262 4.38 -5.24 25.61
N LEU A 263 5.71 -5.31 25.67
CA LEU A 263 6.57 -5.48 24.48
C LEU A 263 6.21 -6.76 23.71
N ALA A 264 5.99 -7.88 24.43
CA ALA A 264 5.56 -9.12 23.80
C ALA A 264 4.17 -9.00 23.12
N ALA A 265 3.25 -8.24 23.73
CA ALA A 265 1.90 -8.02 23.22
C ALA A 265 1.87 -7.03 22.06
N TYR A 266 2.76 -6.05 22.04
CA TYR A 266 2.95 -5.14 20.92
C TYR A 266 3.34 -5.91 19.65
N ASN A 267 4.32 -6.82 19.77
CA ASN A 267 4.79 -7.64 18.65
C ASN A 267 3.77 -8.67 18.15
N SER A 268 3.11 -9.37 19.08
CA SER A 268 2.33 -10.58 18.74
C SER A 268 0.83 -10.44 18.94
N GLY A 269 0.38 -9.30 19.46
CA GLY A 269 -0.99 -9.04 19.88
C GLY A 269 -1.32 -9.61 21.26
N ALA A 270 -2.13 -8.86 22.01
CA ALA A 270 -2.57 -9.22 23.37
C ALA A 270 -3.24 -10.61 23.45
N GLY A 271 -3.93 -11.04 22.41
CA GLY A 271 -4.56 -12.37 22.36
C GLY A 271 -3.57 -13.54 22.46
N ASN A 272 -2.38 -13.40 21.86
CA ASN A 272 -1.33 -14.42 21.92
C ASN A 272 -0.66 -14.44 23.30
N VAL A 273 -0.36 -13.27 23.85
CA VAL A 273 0.22 -13.14 25.19
C VAL A 273 -0.76 -13.67 26.25
N ASN A 274 -2.05 -13.33 26.17
CA ASN A 274 -3.07 -13.85 27.09
C ASN A 274 -3.19 -15.38 27.02
N ARG A 275 -3.02 -15.97 25.84
CA ARG A 275 -2.99 -17.44 25.68
C ARG A 275 -1.75 -18.05 26.34
N ALA A 276 -0.59 -17.41 26.20
CA ALA A 276 0.66 -17.86 26.81
C ALA A 276 0.59 -17.76 28.35
N ILE A 277 0.08 -16.64 28.90
CA ILE A 277 -0.14 -16.45 30.34
C ILE A 277 -1.02 -17.56 30.90
N ARG A 278 -2.16 -17.87 30.25
CA ARG A 278 -3.03 -18.97 30.68
C ARG A 278 -2.32 -20.33 30.69
N ARG A 279 -1.47 -20.61 29.70
CA ARG A 279 -0.68 -21.85 29.64
C ARG A 279 0.42 -21.92 30.68
N ALA A 280 0.95 -20.77 31.10
CA ALA A 280 1.95 -20.63 32.15
C ALA A 280 1.34 -20.63 33.58
N GLY A 281 0.07 -21.02 33.74
CA GLY A 281 -0.59 -21.04 35.04
C GLY A 281 -1.05 -19.68 35.56
N GLY A 282 -1.15 -18.66 34.69
CA GLY A 282 -1.68 -17.34 35.04
C GLY A 282 -0.64 -16.33 35.55
N THR A 283 0.64 -16.70 35.58
CA THR A 283 1.73 -15.78 35.95
C THR A 283 1.85 -14.61 34.99
N LYS A 284 2.13 -13.41 35.54
CA LYS A 284 2.40 -12.18 34.78
C LYS A 284 3.89 -11.86 34.64
N ASN A 285 4.78 -12.82 34.93
CA ASN A 285 6.20 -12.65 34.69
C ASN A 285 6.55 -13.10 33.26
N TYR A 286 7.16 -12.22 32.46
CA TYR A 286 7.51 -12.51 31.07
C TYR A 286 8.36 -13.80 30.91
N TRP A 287 9.41 -13.97 31.72
CA TRP A 287 10.31 -15.12 31.63
C TRP A 287 9.63 -16.45 31.93
N ALA A 288 8.66 -16.46 32.86
CA ALA A 288 7.82 -17.63 33.11
C ALA A 288 6.84 -17.93 31.97
N VAL A 289 6.38 -16.89 31.25
CA VAL A 289 5.49 -17.00 30.10
C VAL A 289 6.25 -17.34 28.81
N TRP A 290 7.55 -17.07 28.76
CA TRP A 290 8.43 -17.12 27.58
C TRP A 290 8.30 -18.43 26.79
N ALA A 291 8.32 -19.57 27.47
CA ALA A 291 8.24 -20.89 26.85
C ALA A 291 6.90 -21.16 26.11
N PHE A 292 5.86 -20.38 26.39
CA PHE A 292 4.51 -20.53 25.83
C PHE A 292 4.18 -19.48 24.76
N LEU A 293 5.02 -18.45 24.59
CA LEU A 293 4.87 -17.44 23.54
C LEU A 293 5.11 -18.03 22.15
N PRO A 294 4.53 -17.42 21.09
CA PRO A 294 4.92 -17.73 19.71
C PRO A 294 6.44 -17.62 19.54
N ARG A 295 7.03 -18.49 18.71
CA ARG A 295 8.49 -18.54 18.52
C ARG A 295 9.06 -17.17 18.15
N GLU A 296 8.44 -16.46 17.21
CA GLU A 296 8.85 -15.13 16.77
C GLU A 296 8.89 -14.11 17.91
N THR A 297 7.94 -14.18 18.84
CA THR A 297 7.80 -13.25 19.98
C THR A 297 8.82 -13.51 21.08
N ARG A 298 9.33 -14.74 21.19
CA ARG A 298 10.34 -15.10 22.21
C ARG A 298 11.66 -14.36 22.06
N GLY A 299 12.01 -13.99 20.82
CA GLY A 299 13.20 -13.20 20.53
C GLY A 299 13.00 -11.70 20.71
N TYR A 300 11.76 -11.22 20.86
CA TYR A 300 11.44 -9.79 20.80
C TYR A 300 11.94 -9.01 22.01
N VAL A 301 11.62 -9.46 23.23
CA VAL A 301 12.11 -8.80 24.46
C VAL A 301 13.63 -8.94 24.60
N PRO A 302 14.25 -10.12 24.35
CA PRO A 302 15.71 -10.21 24.31
C PRO A 302 16.37 -9.25 23.33
N ALA A 303 15.79 -9.06 22.14
CA ALA A 303 16.30 -8.09 21.17
C ALA A 303 16.19 -6.65 21.68
N PHE A 304 15.08 -6.28 22.31
CA PHE A 304 14.91 -4.97 22.92
C PHE A 304 15.97 -4.71 24.01
N ILE A 305 16.20 -5.66 24.92
CA ILE A 305 17.24 -5.56 25.96
C ILE A 305 18.62 -5.41 25.33
N ALA A 306 18.91 -6.18 24.29
CA ALA A 306 20.19 -6.11 23.58
C ALA A 306 20.39 -4.77 22.88
N VAL A 307 19.36 -4.21 22.22
CA VAL A 307 19.43 -2.87 21.61
C VAL A 307 19.67 -1.83 22.69
N ASN A 308 18.96 -1.90 23.82
CA ASN A 308 19.18 -0.97 24.94
C ASN A 308 20.65 -1.01 25.41
N TYR A 309 21.21 -2.21 25.59
CA TYR A 309 22.63 -2.38 25.90
C TYR A 309 23.54 -1.77 24.83
N VAL A 310 23.36 -2.14 23.55
CA VAL A 310 24.25 -1.72 22.46
C VAL A 310 24.20 -0.21 22.25
N MET A 311 23.04 0.42 22.40
CA MET A 311 22.90 1.87 22.23
C MET A 311 23.55 2.66 23.37
N ASN A 312 23.59 2.11 24.59
CA ASN A 312 24.25 2.76 25.74
C ASN A 312 25.76 2.46 25.83
N TYR A 313 26.21 1.31 25.31
CA TYR A 313 27.60 0.87 25.37
C TYR A 313 28.27 0.78 23.97
N ALA A 314 27.77 1.53 22.98
CA ALA A 314 28.26 1.46 21.60
C ALA A 314 29.77 1.76 21.50
N ALA A 315 30.24 2.74 22.27
CA ALA A 315 31.63 3.18 22.28
C ALA A 315 32.58 2.08 22.78
N GLU A 316 32.17 1.29 23.77
CA GLU A 316 32.89 0.12 24.28
C GLU A 316 33.01 -0.99 23.22
N HIS A 317 32.08 -1.03 22.27
CA HIS A 317 32.13 -1.93 21.12
C HIS A 317 32.86 -1.32 19.92
N ASN A 318 33.52 -0.16 20.06
CA ASN A 318 34.12 0.60 18.95
C ASN A 318 33.11 0.97 17.84
N ILE A 319 31.83 1.22 18.20
CA ILE A 319 30.79 1.66 17.28
C ILE A 319 30.46 3.12 17.56
N TYR A 320 30.52 3.96 16.53
CA TYR A 320 30.28 5.40 16.63
C TYR A 320 29.15 5.82 15.68
N PRO A 321 28.37 6.87 16.03
CA PRO A 321 27.25 7.33 15.22
C PRO A 321 27.72 7.79 13.85
N MET A 322 27.20 7.20 12.78
CA MET A 322 27.35 7.75 11.44
C MET A 322 26.49 9.00 11.35
N ARG A 323 27.11 10.18 11.36
CA ARG A 323 26.38 11.45 11.49
C ARG A 323 25.43 11.67 10.32
N PRO A 324 24.16 11.98 10.56
CA PRO A 324 23.26 12.36 9.49
C PRO A 324 23.66 13.73 8.93
N GLY A 325 23.33 14.00 7.66
CA GLY A 325 23.51 15.30 7.02
C GLY A 325 22.58 16.39 7.59
N MET A 326 21.66 16.02 8.48
CA MET A 326 20.72 16.92 9.15
C MET A 326 20.41 16.41 10.55
N PHE A 327 20.43 17.31 11.55
CA PHE A 327 20.08 17.00 12.94
C PHE A 327 18.68 17.50 13.28
N TYR A 328 18.13 17.05 14.42
CA TYR A 328 16.80 17.46 14.88
C TYR A 328 16.61 18.98 14.93
N TYR A 329 17.60 19.73 15.43
CA TYR A 329 17.54 21.19 15.55
C TYR A 329 17.60 21.94 14.20
N ASN A 330 17.94 21.24 13.11
CA ASN A 330 17.90 21.76 11.75
C ASN A 330 16.54 21.56 11.08
N ILE A 331 15.60 20.87 11.71
CA ILE A 331 14.28 20.56 11.17
C ILE A 331 13.25 21.44 11.87
N ASP A 332 12.28 21.93 11.11
CA ASP A 332 11.11 22.62 11.65
C ASP A 332 9.84 22.18 10.90
N THR A 333 8.70 22.70 11.33
CA THR A 333 7.39 22.38 10.76
C THR A 333 6.69 23.61 10.21
N VAL A 334 5.94 23.41 9.13
CA VAL A 334 4.99 24.39 8.60
C VAL A 334 3.63 23.73 8.42
N THR A 335 2.57 24.53 8.55
CA THR A 335 1.20 24.05 8.30
C THR A 335 0.85 24.30 6.84
N VAL A 336 0.42 23.26 6.14
CA VAL A 336 -0.05 23.32 4.77
C VAL A 336 -1.57 23.35 4.78
N SER A 337 -2.15 24.40 4.17
CA SER A 337 -3.58 24.69 4.20
C SER A 337 -4.28 24.46 2.85
N ASN A 338 -3.51 24.34 1.76
CA ASN A 338 -4.02 24.04 0.43
C ASN A 338 -3.14 22.99 -0.27
N ILE A 339 -3.64 22.41 -1.36
CA ILE A 339 -2.96 21.35 -2.08
C ILE A 339 -1.57 21.84 -2.49
N LEU A 340 -0.56 21.09 -2.08
CA LEU A 340 0.84 21.41 -2.32
C LEU A 340 1.62 20.15 -2.69
N ALA A 341 2.50 20.27 -3.66
CA ALA A 341 3.35 19.19 -4.12
C ALA A 341 4.84 19.52 -3.90
N PHE A 342 5.65 18.48 -3.70
CA PHE A 342 7.09 18.64 -3.41
C PHE A 342 7.87 19.27 -4.55
N ASP A 343 7.42 19.10 -5.80
CA ASP A 343 8.01 19.77 -6.94
C ASP A 343 7.79 21.29 -6.90
N GLN A 344 6.65 21.78 -6.37
CA GLN A 344 6.43 23.22 -6.17
C GLN A 344 7.42 23.79 -5.15
N LEU A 345 7.63 23.08 -4.03
CA LEU A 345 8.60 23.45 -3.00
C LEU A 345 10.04 23.45 -3.53
N ASN A 346 10.40 22.43 -4.31
CA ASN A 346 11.72 22.34 -4.92
C ASN A 346 11.95 23.43 -5.97
N GLU A 347 11.03 23.64 -6.89
CA GLU A 347 11.19 24.60 -7.99
C GLU A 347 11.13 26.05 -7.51
N LEU A 348 10.28 26.38 -6.51
CA LEU A 348 10.13 27.76 -6.05
C LEU A 348 11.10 28.12 -4.91
N LEU A 349 11.36 27.21 -3.98
CA LEU A 349 12.18 27.48 -2.80
C LEU A 349 13.56 26.82 -2.83
N GLY A 350 13.80 25.89 -3.75
CA GLY A 350 15.07 25.16 -3.85
C GLY A 350 15.26 24.08 -2.78
N ILE A 351 14.18 23.59 -2.14
CA ILE A 351 14.28 22.49 -1.17
C ILE A 351 14.53 21.17 -1.92
N PRO A 352 15.61 20.43 -1.61
CA PRO A 352 15.89 19.16 -2.28
C PRO A 352 14.73 18.15 -2.14
N LEU A 353 14.35 17.52 -3.26
CA LEU A 353 13.24 16.56 -3.28
C LEU A 353 13.48 15.32 -2.41
N ASP A 354 14.73 14.92 -2.25
CA ASP A 354 15.12 13.79 -1.42
C ASP A 354 15.05 14.12 0.07
N GLU A 355 15.41 15.35 0.48
CA GLU A 355 15.13 15.85 1.83
C GLU A 355 13.63 15.91 2.12
N LEU A 356 12.81 16.43 1.20
CA LEU A 356 11.35 16.48 1.38
C LEU A 356 10.75 15.08 1.58
N LYS A 357 11.21 14.09 0.80
CA LYS A 357 10.78 12.69 0.92
C LYS A 357 11.29 12.02 2.20
N PHE A 358 12.54 12.30 2.57
CA PHE A 358 13.15 11.77 3.79
C PHE A 358 12.41 12.28 5.02
N LEU A 359 12.17 13.59 5.07
CA LEU A 359 11.45 14.24 6.16
C LEU A 359 9.97 13.94 6.13
N ASN A 360 9.34 13.60 4.99
CA ASN A 360 7.89 13.42 4.91
C ASN A 360 7.47 12.17 4.11
N PRO A 361 7.78 10.96 4.62
CA PRO A 361 7.49 9.71 3.92
C PRO A 361 5.99 9.37 3.87
N GLN A 362 5.14 10.06 4.64
CA GLN A 362 3.69 9.87 4.65
C GLN A 362 3.01 10.29 3.34
N PHE A 363 3.60 11.20 2.55
CA PHE A 363 2.99 11.70 1.32
C PHE A 363 3.38 10.83 0.10
N LYS A 364 2.53 9.85 -0.21
CA LYS A 364 2.76 8.72 -1.15
C LYS A 364 3.09 9.09 -2.61
N MET A 365 2.94 10.35 -3.00
CA MET A 365 3.28 10.82 -4.35
C MET A 365 3.97 12.19 -4.33
N GLY A 366 4.50 12.60 -3.18
CA GLY A 366 4.97 13.96 -2.95
C GLY A 366 3.85 14.99 -3.07
N ILE A 367 2.62 14.61 -2.73
CA ILE A 367 1.44 15.49 -2.72
C ILE A 367 0.86 15.54 -1.32
N ILE A 368 0.62 16.75 -0.86
CA ILE A 368 -0.01 17.11 0.40
C ILE A 368 -1.44 17.56 0.07
N PRO A 369 -2.46 16.72 0.32
CA PRO A 369 -3.82 16.99 -0.10
C PRO A 369 -4.56 17.85 0.94
N ALA A 370 -3.95 18.96 1.35
CA ALA A 370 -4.59 19.91 2.26
C ALA A 370 -5.74 20.64 1.55
N THR A 371 -6.81 20.93 2.29
CA THR A 371 -7.96 21.70 1.83
C THR A 371 -8.42 22.62 2.96
N GLU A 372 -9.32 23.54 2.65
CA GLU A 372 -10.02 24.31 3.68
C GLU A 372 -10.65 23.36 4.71
N GLY A 373 -10.33 23.59 5.99
CA GLY A 373 -10.76 22.73 7.12
C GLY A 373 -9.97 21.43 7.32
N LYS A 374 -9.01 21.09 6.44
CA LYS A 374 -8.14 19.91 6.60
C LYS A 374 -6.68 20.25 6.26
N THR A 375 -5.93 20.61 7.28
CA THR A 375 -4.51 20.96 7.17
C THR A 375 -3.61 19.74 7.36
N PHE A 376 -2.35 19.87 6.94
CA PHE A 376 -1.30 18.89 7.16
C PHE A 376 -0.04 19.57 7.68
N ILE A 377 0.71 18.87 8.51
CA ILE A 377 2.04 19.32 8.95
C ILE A 377 3.08 18.82 7.94
N LEU A 378 3.91 19.74 7.47
CA LEU A 378 5.05 19.47 6.60
C LEU A 378 6.34 19.78 7.37
N ARG A 379 7.24 18.80 7.43
CA ARG A 379 8.59 18.97 8.00
C ARG A 379 9.56 19.42 6.93
N ILE A 380 10.28 20.52 7.17
CA ILE A 380 11.27 21.06 6.24
C ILE A 380 12.53 21.45 6.99
N PRO A 381 13.68 21.59 6.31
CA PRO A 381 14.85 22.16 6.94
C PRO A 381 14.54 23.60 7.37
N ARG A 382 14.90 23.92 8.62
CA ARG A 382 14.59 25.18 9.30
C ARG A 382 14.97 26.42 8.49
N GLN A 383 16.06 26.35 7.72
CA GLN A 383 16.51 27.44 6.85
C GLN A 383 15.48 27.86 5.78
N TYR A 384 14.54 26.98 5.41
CA TYR A 384 13.51 27.26 4.41
C TYR A 384 12.18 27.74 5.01
N VAL A 385 12.02 27.75 6.33
CA VAL A 385 10.76 28.13 6.99
C VAL A 385 10.36 29.57 6.67
N ALA A 386 11.29 30.52 6.79
CA ALA A 386 11.02 31.92 6.48
C ALA A 386 10.65 32.11 5.00
N SER A 387 11.34 31.41 4.10
CA SER A 387 11.06 31.43 2.66
C SER A 387 9.69 30.81 2.34
N TYR A 388 9.30 29.74 3.02
CA TYR A 388 7.97 29.14 2.89
C TYR A 388 6.89 30.14 3.29
N LEU A 389 6.97 30.70 4.49
CA LEU A 389 5.96 31.63 5.03
C LEU A 389 5.82 32.89 4.18
N THR A 390 6.93 33.44 3.68
CA THR A 390 6.92 34.65 2.84
C THR A 390 6.32 34.39 1.44
N ASN A 391 6.38 33.15 0.95
CA ASN A 391 5.95 32.78 -0.40
C ASN A 391 4.75 31.82 -0.39
N GLU A 392 4.00 31.70 0.71
CA GLU A 392 2.93 30.70 0.86
C GLU A 392 1.85 30.85 -0.23
N ASP A 393 1.34 32.06 -0.44
CA ASP A 393 0.35 32.33 -1.49
C ASP A 393 0.90 32.02 -2.90
N SER A 394 2.16 32.41 -3.14
CA SER A 394 2.86 32.13 -4.39
C SER A 394 3.05 30.64 -4.63
N LEU A 395 3.35 29.85 -3.58
CA LEU A 395 3.47 28.39 -3.66
C LEU A 395 2.17 27.74 -4.11
N TYR A 396 1.05 28.13 -3.51
CA TYR A 396 -0.26 27.57 -3.86
C TYR A 396 -0.69 27.96 -5.28
N ALA A 397 -0.31 29.15 -5.74
CA ALA A 397 -0.57 29.59 -7.11
C ALA A 397 0.40 28.99 -8.15
N PHE A 398 1.58 28.52 -7.73
CA PHE A 398 2.64 28.07 -8.63
C PHE A 398 2.29 26.75 -9.33
N LYS A 399 2.34 26.73 -10.66
CA LYS A 399 2.15 25.53 -11.48
C LYS A 399 3.49 25.04 -12.01
N THR A 400 3.97 23.90 -11.49
CA THR A 400 5.20 23.24 -11.96
C THR A 400 4.97 22.61 -13.34
N LYS A 401 6.04 22.42 -14.11
CA LYS A 401 5.95 21.70 -15.41
C LYS A 401 5.41 20.28 -15.22
N LYS A 402 5.90 19.57 -14.20
CA LYS A 402 5.40 18.24 -13.80
C LYS A 402 3.97 18.27 -13.28
N GLY A 403 3.54 19.35 -12.62
CA GLY A 403 2.18 19.56 -12.14
C GLY A 403 1.20 19.74 -13.28
N VAL A 404 1.58 20.46 -14.35
CA VAL A 404 0.76 20.59 -15.57
C VAL A 404 0.63 19.24 -16.29
N GLU A 405 1.73 18.51 -16.46
CA GLU A 405 1.72 17.16 -17.05
C GLU A 405 0.91 16.18 -16.18
N ARG A 406 1.02 16.28 -14.86
CA ARG A 406 0.26 15.47 -13.91
C ARG A 406 -1.21 15.83 -13.92
N ASP A 407 -1.60 17.10 -13.99
CA ASP A 407 -3.00 17.51 -14.09
C ASP A 407 -3.61 16.98 -15.41
N GLN A 408 -2.85 17.00 -16.51
CA GLN A 408 -3.25 16.39 -17.78
C GLN A 408 -3.37 14.86 -17.69
N LEU A 409 -2.36 14.18 -17.13
CA LEU A 409 -2.37 12.74 -16.88
C LEU A 409 -3.46 12.34 -15.88
N MET A 410 -3.77 13.17 -14.87
CA MET A 410 -4.83 12.91 -13.89
C MET A 410 -6.21 13.17 -14.48
N VAL A 411 -6.35 14.02 -15.50
CA VAL A 411 -7.58 14.13 -16.30
C VAL A 411 -7.78 12.89 -17.19
N GLU A 412 -6.71 12.36 -17.79
CA GLU A 412 -6.75 11.10 -18.55
C GLU A 412 -6.92 9.86 -17.66
N VAL A 413 -6.27 9.87 -16.48
CA VAL A 413 -6.40 8.83 -15.48
C VAL A 413 -7.73 8.95 -14.76
N LYS A 414 -8.33 10.12 -14.51
CA LYS A 414 -9.73 10.24 -14.04
C LYS A 414 -10.72 9.63 -15.02
N LYS A 415 -10.49 9.78 -16.33
CA LYS A 415 -11.24 9.03 -17.36
C LYS A 415 -11.02 7.51 -17.25
N ALA A 416 -9.94 7.05 -16.62
CA ALA A 416 -9.62 5.64 -16.35
C ALA A 416 -9.92 5.18 -14.89
N GLN A 417 -10.07 6.09 -13.92
CA GLN A 417 -10.12 5.87 -12.46
C GLN A 417 -11.51 5.59 -11.93
N ASP A 418 -12.54 5.66 -12.77
CA ASP A 418 -13.83 5.07 -12.44
C ASP A 418 -13.71 3.55 -12.19
N ARG A 419 -12.54 2.92 -12.42
CA ARG A 419 -12.23 1.50 -12.14
C ARG A 419 -11.91 1.24 -10.66
N ASN A 420 -12.85 0.62 -9.94
CA ASN A 420 -12.66 -0.03 -8.64
C ASN A 420 -12.40 -1.55 -8.81
N ILE A 421 -11.49 -2.17 -8.06
CA ILE A 421 -11.22 -3.62 -8.17
C ILE A 421 -11.76 -4.35 -6.95
N HIS A 422 -12.75 -5.23 -7.16
CA HIS A 422 -13.33 -6.10 -6.14
C HIS A 422 -12.73 -7.51 -6.21
N ILE A 423 -12.26 -8.03 -5.07
CA ILE A 423 -11.76 -9.41 -4.95
C ILE A 423 -12.89 -10.30 -4.43
N VAL A 424 -13.29 -11.30 -5.23
CA VAL A 424 -14.39 -12.21 -4.93
C VAL A 424 -14.10 -13.01 -3.66
N ARG A 425 -15.00 -12.97 -2.68
CA ARG A 425 -14.89 -13.73 -1.43
C ARG A 425 -15.55 -15.12 -1.56
N ASN A 426 -15.20 -16.03 -0.66
CA ASN A 426 -15.84 -17.36 -0.62
C ASN A 426 -17.35 -17.23 -0.41
N GLY A 427 -18.15 -17.82 -1.31
CA GLY A 427 -19.62 -17.74 -1.29
C GLY A 427 -20.25 -16.48 -1.92
N GLU A 428 -19.48 -15.53 -2.47
CA GLU A 428 -20.03 -14.39 -3.19
C GLU A 428 -20.54 -14.76 -4.59
N SER A 429 -21.59 -14.08 -5.05
CA SER A 429 -22.12 -14.18 -6.43
C SER A 429 -22.10 -12.80 -7.10
N LEU A 430 -22.10 -12.77 -8.45
CA LEU A 430 -22.16 -11.49 -9.19
C LEU A 430 -23.34 -10.62 -8.77
N GLY A 431 -24.47 -11.20 -8.39
CA GLY A 431 -25.64 -10.47 -7.91
C GLY A 431 -25.42 -9.77 -6.57
N LEU A 432 -24.73 -10.43 -5.63
CA LEU A 432 -24.37 -9.84 -4.34
C LEU A 432 -23.33 -8.71 -4.51
N ILE A 433 -22.36 -8.92 -5.38
CA ILE A 433 -21.32 -7.93 -5.70
C ILE A 433 -21.94 -6.70 -6.37
N ALA A 434 -22.81 -6.93 -7.36
CA ALA A 434 -23.57 -5.89 -8.06
C ALA A 434 -24.41 -5.05 -7.09
N LYS A 435 -25.19 -5.70 -6.23
CA LYS A 435 -26.02 -5.03 -5.21
C LYS A 435 -25.19 -4.17 -4.26
N ARG A 436 -24.06 -4.70 -3.77
CA ARG A 436 -23.19 -4.00 -2.80
C ARG A 436 -22.48 -2.80 -3.40
N ASN A 437 -22.17 -2.86 -4.70
CA ASN A 437 -21.45 -1.80 -5.40
C ASN A 437 -22.38 -0.92 -6.26
N HIS A 438 -23.72 -1.05 -6.10
CA HIS A 438 -24.69 -0.19 -6.78
C HIS A 438 -24.61 -0.22 -8.32
N VAL A 439 -24.32 -1.40 -8.88
CA VAL A 439 -24.18 -1.63 -10.33
C VAL A 439 -25.01 -2.84 -10.76
N TYR A 440 -25.23 -3.02 -12.07
CA TYR A 440 -25.90 -4.19 -12.62
C TYR A 440 -24.94 -5.35 -12.86
N VAL A 441 -25.43 -6.59 -12.74
CA VAL A 441 -24.65 -7.79 -13.10
C VAL A 441 -24.17 -7.75 -14.54
N SER A 442 -24.98 -7.22 -15.46
CA SER A 442 -24.61 -7.03 -16.87
C SER A 442 -23.41 -6.10 -17.03
N GLN A 443 -23.33 -5.04 -16.22
CA GLN A 443 -22.20 -4.11 -16.23
C GLN A 443 -20.93 -4.78 -15.72
N ILE A 444 -20.99 -5.50 -14.59
CA ILE A 444 -19.84 -6.27 -14.09
C ILE A 444 -19.34 -7.27 -15.15
N LYS A 445 -20.26 -7.97 -15.82
CA LYS A 445 -19.89 -8.91 -16.88
C LYS A 445 -19.24 -8.23 -18.07
N HIS A 446 -19.77 -7.08 -18.49
CA HIS A 446 -19.22 -6.32 -19.60
C HIS A 446 -17.81 -5.81 -19.28
N TRP A 447 -17.60 -5.20 -18.12
CA TRP A 447 -16.30 -4.67 -17.68
C TRP A 447 -15.23 -5.74 -17.51
N ASN A 448 -15.64 -6.98 -17.24
CA ASN A 448 -14.74 -8.11 -16.99
C ASN A 448 -14.76 -9.17 -18.09
N ASN A 449 -15.39 -8.89 -19.24
CA ASN A 449 -15.55 -9.82 -20.36
C ASN A 449 -16.10 -11.22 -19.97
N LEU A 450 -17.00 -11.28 -19.00
CA LEU A 450 -17.61 -12.53 -18.53
C LEU A 450 -18.77 -12.95 -19.43
N LYS A 451 -18.67 -14.13 -20.04
CA LYS A 451 -19.73 -14.71 -20.88
C LYS A 451 -20.94 -15.17 -20.04
N ASN A 452 -20.70 -15.71 -18.85
CA ASN A 452 -21.71 -16.24 -17.94
C ASN A 452 -21.59 -15.61 -16.54
N ASN A 453 -22.36 -16.13 -15.57
CA ASN A 453 -22.39 -15.58 -14.21
C ASN A 453 -21.42 -16.28 -13.24
N THR A 454 -20.56 -17.16 -13.74
CA THR A 454 -19.64 -17.96 -12.93
C THR A 454 -18.44 -17.12 -12.52
N ILE A 455 -18.13 -17.11 -11.22
CA ILE A 455 -16.98 -16.44 -10.62
C ILE A 455 -16.36 -17.33 -9.52
N TYR A 456 -15.08 -17.15 -9.23
CA TYR A 456 -14.33 -17.96 -8.25
C TYR A 456 -13.77 -17.11 -7.11
N PRO A 457 -13.67 -17.64 -5.87
CA PRO A 457 -13.01 -16.95 -4.77
C PRO A 457 -11.57 -16.55 -5.13
N GLY A 458 -11.17 -15.33 -4.79
CA GLY A 458 -9.88 -14.74 -5.14
C GLY A 458 -9.81 -14.09 -6.53
N GLN A 459 -10.83 -14.29 -7.39
CA GLN A 459 -10.91 -13.63 -8.69
C GLN A 459 -11.04 -12.11 -8.53
N LYS A 460 -10.26 -11.35 -9.30
CA LYS A 460 -10.34 -9.88 -9.32
C LYS A 460 -11.35 -9.43 -10.37
N LEU A 461 -12.29 -8.59 -9.99
CA LEU A 461 -13.30 -8.00 -10.87
C LEU A 461 -13.15 -6.48 -10.89
N VAL A 462 -13.05 -5.91 -12.08
CA VAL A 462 -13.12 -4.48 -12.35
C VAL A 462 -14.57 -4.03 -12.29
N LEU A 463 -14.88 -3.13 -11.37
CA LEU A 463 -16.17 -2.49 -11.18
C LEU A 463 -16.01 -1.02 -11.54
N PHE A 464 -17.05 -0.41 -12.10
CA PHE A 464 -17.07 1.03 -12.29
C PHE A 464 -18.20 1.68 -11.50
N GLY A 465 -17.87 2.72 -10.71
CA GLY A 465 -18.84 3.45 -9.89
C GLY A 465 -18.83 3.06 -8.40
N GLY A 466 -18.70 4.08 -7.55
CA GLY A 466 -18.70 3.98 -6.08
C GLY A 466 -18.89 5.34 -5.40
N GLY A 467 -19.51 6.29 -6.08
CA GLY A 467 -19.74 7.65 -5.58
C GLY A 467 -21.05 8.22 -6.13
N GLY A 468 -22.10 8.15 -5.32
CA GLY A 468 -23.27 9.03 -5.40
C GLY A 468 -24.18 8.91 -6.63
N VAL A 469 -25.08 7.92 -6.64
CA VAL A 469 -26.45 8.12 -7.12
C VAL A 469 -27.40 7.35 -6.19
N GLN A 470 -28.35 8.07 -5.60
CA GLN A 470 -29.46 7.53 -4.83
C GLN A 470 -30.21 6.50 -5.69
N TYR A 471 -30.26 5.24 -5.25
CA TYR A 471 -31.31 4.34 -5.72
C TYR A 471 -32.63 4.94 -5.25
N SER A 472 -33.49 5.31 -6.21
CA SER A 472 -34.82 5.83 -5.94
C SER A 472 -35.54 4.93 -4.94
N SER A 473 -36.03 5.58 -3.90
CA SER A 473 -37.05 5.07 -3.00
C SER A 473 -38.22 4.48 -3.80
N LYS A 474 -38.79 3.38 -3.26
CA LYS A 474 -40.09 2.80 -3.61
C LYS A 474 -40.98 3.77 -4.42
N SER A 475 -41.30 3.45 -5.68
CA SER A 475 -42.49 4.01 -6.29
C SER A 475 -43.71 3.43 -5.56
N GLY A 476 -44.33 4.27 -4.75
CA GLY A 476 -45.52 3.99 -3.96
C GLY A 476 -46.83 4.11 -4.74
N ASP A 477 -46.83 3.79 -6.03
CA ASP A 477 -48.07 3.75 -6.81
C ASP A 477 -48.57 2.30 -6.91
N PRO A 478 -49.69 1.94 -6.25
CA PRO A 478 -50.27 0.62 -6.39
C PRO A 478 -50.79 0.50 -7.83
N VAL A 479 -50.21 -0.43 -8.60
CA VAL A 479 -50.76 -0.81 -9.92
C VAL A 479 -52.22 -1.19 -9.71
N VAL A 480 -53.15 -0.42 -10.29
CA VAL A 480 -54.58 -0.70 -10.27
C VAL A 480 -54.81 -2.08 -10.93
N ARG A 481 -55.36 -3.03 -10.18
CA ARG A 481 -55.47 -4.45 -10.58
C ARG A 481 -56.90 -4.76 -11.04
N SER A 482 -57.04 -5.55 -12.11
CA SER A 482 -58.35 -6.13 -12.45
C SER A 482 -58.68 -7.24 -11.44
N GLY A 483 -59.92 -7.28 -10.95
CA GLY A 483 -60.38 -8.28 -9.98
C GLY A 483 -60.61 -9.69 -10.58
N VAL A 484 -60.13 -9.96 -11.80
CA VAL A 484 -60.42 -11.19 -12.52
C VAL A 484 -59.27 -12.19 -12.40
N GLU A 485 -59.55 -13.29 -11.69
CA GLU A 485 -58.61 -14.38 -11.46
C GLU A 485 -58.33 -15.18 -12.76
N SER A 486 -57.06 -15.46 -13.05
CA SER A 486 -56.61 -16.36 -14.12
C SER A 486 -55.65 -17.40 -13.56
N LYS A 487 -55.56 -18.58 -14.20
CA LYS A 487 -54.57 -19.61 -13.86
C LYS A 487 -53.40 -19.65 -14.84
N HIS A 488 -52.20 -19.88 -14.35
CA HIS A 488 -50.96 -20.04 -15.13
C HIS A 488 -50.27 -21.35 -14.75
N VAL A 489 -50.03 -22.23 -15.73
CA VAL A 489 -49.30 -23.49 -15.52
C VAL A 489 -47.81 -23.25 -15.77
N VAL A 490 -47.00 -23.44 -14.73
CA VAL A 490 -45.54 -23.23 -14.75
C VAL A 490 -44.90 -24.18 -15.75
N LYS A 491 -44.17 -23.64 -16.72
CA LYS A 491 -43.42 -24.43 -17.71
C LYS A 491 -42.03 -24.77 -17.19
N ASN A 492 -41.42 -25.81 -17.78
CA ASN A 492 -40.07 -26.22 -17.42
C ASN A 492 -39.08 -25.06 -17.67
N GLY A 493 -38.38 -24.62 -16.62
CA GLY A 493 -37.45 -23.48 -16.68
C GLY A 493 -38.04 -22.09 -16.35
N GLU A 494 -39.36 -21.96 -16.13
CA GLU A 494 -39.93 -20.70 -15.62
C GLU A 494 -39.67 -20.50 -14.12
N ASN A 495 -39.48 -19.25 -13.69
CA ASN A 495 -39.37 -18.87 -12.28
C ASN A 495 -40.34 -17.72 -11.96
N LEU A 496 -40.61 -17.47 -10.67
CA LEU A 496 -41.58 -16.46 -10.24
C LEU A 496 -41.31 -15.05 -10.80
N GLY A 497 -40.05 -14.70 -11.05
CA GLY A 497 -39.69 -13.40 -11.64
C GLY A 497 -40.13 -13.26 -13.10
N LEU A 498 -39.95 -14.31 -13.90
CA LEU A 498 -40.40 -14.34 -15.30
C LEU A 498 -41.93 -14.33 -15.39
N ILE A 499 -42.61 -15.05 -14.50
CA ILE A 499 -44.06 -15.10 -14.43
C ILE A 499 -44.62 -13.75 -13.96
N ALA A 500 -44.05 -13.16 -12.91
CA ALA A 500 -44.46 -11.85 -12.40
C ALA A 500 -44.32 -10.76 -13.48
N LYS A 501 -43.22 -10.77 -14.23
CA LYS A 501 -43.03 -9.87 -15.38
C LYS A 501 -44.10 -10.07 -16.45
N LYS A 502 -44.46 -11.32 -16.77
CA LYS A 502 -45.48 -11.65 -17.76
C LYS A 502 -46.87 -11.11 -17.40
N TYR A 503 -47.21 -11.13 -16.11
CA TYR A 503 -48.50 -10.65 -15.61
C TYR A 503 -48.45 -9.23 -15.04
N GLN A 504 -47.32 -8.53 -15.21
CA GLN A 504 -47.10 -7.16 -14.72
C GLN A 504 -47.41 -7.00 -13.23
N CYS A 505 -47.02 -7.98 -12.42
CA CYS A 505 -47.13 -7.95 -10.97
C CYS A 505 -45.76 -8.09 -10.31
N SER A 506 -45.68 -7.90 -8.99
CA SER A 506 -44.45 -8.23 -8.25
C SER A 506 -44.36 -9.72 -7.93
N VAL A 507 -43.15 -10.20 -7.64
CA VAL A 507 -42.95 -11.57 -7.13
C VAL A 507 -43.63 -11.74 -5.78
N THR A 508 -43.70 -10.68 -4.97
CA THR A 508 -44.39 -10.68 -3.67
C THR A 508 -45.88 -10.92 -3.85
N ASP A 509 -46.52 -10.20 -4.78
CA ASP A 509 -47.95 -10.38 -5.08
C ASP A 509 -48.24 -11.81 -5.55
N LEU A 510 -47.41 -12.34 -6.45
CA LEU A 510 -47.57 -13.68 -6.98
C LEU A 510 -47.44 -14.75 -5.89
N LYS A 511 -46.59 -14.50 -4.87
CA LYS A 511 -46.47 -15.39 -3.70
C LYS A 511 -47.68 -15.30 -2.79
N GLU A 512 -48.21 -14.11 -2.54
CA GLU A 512 -49.39 -13.89 -1.72
C GLU A 512 -50.63 -14.56 -2.33
N TRP A 513 -50.88 -14.37 -3.63
CA TRP A 513 -52.02 -14.98 -4.34
C TRP A 513 -52.00 -16.51 -4.33
N ASN A 514 -50.83 -17.10 -4.10
CA ASN A 514 -50.60 -18.53 -4.17
C ASN A 514 -50.14 -19.13 -2.83
N ASN A 515 -50.18 -18.35 -1.74
CA ASN A 515 -49.71 -18.74 -0.40
C ASN A 515 -48.29 -19.36 -0.38
N LEU A 516 -47.38 -18.87 -1.22
CA LEU A 516 -46.03 -19.39 -1.33
C LEU A 516 -45.10 -18.76 -0.29
N LYS A 517 -44.55 -19.57 0.61
CA LYS A 517 -43.60 -19.11 1.65
C LYS A 517 -42.23 -18.74 1.06
N ASN A 518 -41.80 -19.43 0.01
CA ASN A 518 -40.49 -19.23 -0.64
C ASN A 518 -40.65 -19.08 -2.16
N ASN A 519 -39.54 -18.96 -2.90
CA ASN A 519 -39.56 -18.68 -4.34
C ASN A 519 -39.56 -19.96 -5.20
N ASN A 520 -39.77 -21.12 -4.59
CA ASN A 520 -39.69 -22.41 -5.26
C ASN A 520 -41.02 -22.72 -5.95
N ILE A 521 -40.96 -22.99 -7.25
CA ILE A 521 -42.09 -23.47 -8.05
C ILE A 521 -41.63 -24.63 -8.92
N TYR A 522 -42.55 -25.54 -9.23
CA TYR A 522 -42.25 -26.76 -9.97
C TYR A 522 -42.96 -26.78 -11.34
N PRO A 523 -42.37 -27.40 -12.37
CA PRO A 523 -43.05 -27.57 -13.65
C PRO A 523 -44.42 -28.25 -13.49
N LYS A 524 -45.40 -27.79 -14.27
CA LYS A 524 -46.84 -28.18 -14.22
C LYS A 524 -47.61 -27.71 -12.97
N GLN A 525 -46.96 -27.04 -12.02
CA GLN A 525 -47.66 -26.36 -10.92
C GLN A 525 -48.56 -25.26 -11.49
N THR A 526 -49.77 -25.12 -10.96
CA THR A 526 -50.70 -24.07 -11.39
C THR A 526 -50.68 -22.92 -10.39
N LEU A 527 -50.45 -21.70 -10.87
CA LEU A 527 -50.45 -20.47 -10.09
C LEU A 527 -51.63 -19.59 -10.47
N THR A 528 -52.28 -19.01 -9.48
CA THR A 528 -53.23 -17.91 -9.59
C THR A 528 -52.50 -16.62 -9.97
N VAL A 529 -53.00 -15.92 -10.99
CA VAL A 529 -52.46 -14.66 -11.52
C VAL A 529 -53.59 -13.71 -11.89
N TYR A 530 -53.34 -12.41 -11.81
CA TYR A 530 -54.28 -11.37 -12.24
C TYR A 530 -53.67 -10.59 -13.40
N ARG A 531 -54.46 -10.28 -14.43
CA ARG A 531 -53.99 -9.50 -15.59
C ARG A 531 -54.30 -8.01 -15.41
N PRO A 532 -53.48 -7.09 -15.95
CA PRO A 532 -53.83 -5.68 -15.99
C PRO A 532 -55.00 -5.42 -16.96
N GLU A 533 -55.90 -4.50 -16.61
CA GLU A 533 -57.05 -4.12 -17.43
C GLU A 533 -56.60 -3.40 -18.71
N SER A 534 -57.09 -3.84 -19.88
CA SER A 534 -56.77 -3.20 -21.16
C SER A 534 -57.57 -1.92 -21.35
N LYS A 535 -56.92 -0.75 -21.30
CA LYS A 535 -57.57 0.52 -21.66
C LYS A 535 -57.87 0.58 -23.16
N LYS A 536 -59.13 0.87 -23.49
CA LYS A 536 -59.62 1.23 -24.83
C LYS A 536 -58.96 2.53 -25.31
N THR A 537 -58.66 2.57 -26.60
CA THR A 537 -58.15 3.72 -27.36
C THR A 537 -59.14 4.88 -27.42
N ASN A 538 -58.66 6.11 -27.17
CA ASN A 538 -59.24 7.35 -27.69
C ASN A 538 -58.17 8.44 -27.82
N SER A 539 -58.41 9.32 -28.79
CA SER A 539 -57.52 10.18 -29.56
C SER A 539 -56.99 11.46 -28.87
N VAL A 540 -55.68 11.66 -29.05
CA VAL A 540 -54.90 12.87 -29.39
C VAL A 540 -55.19 14.21 -28.68
N ALA A 541 -54.20 14.69 -27.90
CA ALA A 541 -53.70 16.08 -27.97
C ALA A 541 -52.31 16.25 -27.31
N GLN A 542 -51.33 16.61 -28.15
CA GLN A 542 -50.02 17.24 -27.85
C GLN A 542 -49.06 16.57 -26.84
N GLY A 543 -48.32 15.54 -27.28
CA GLY A 543 -47.12 15.07 -26.59
C GLY A 543 -45.81 15.68 -27.13
N LYS A 544 -44.85 15.93 -26.23
CA LYS A 544 -43.47 16.30 -26.59
C LYS A 544 -42.79 15.08 -27.21
N TYR A 545 -42.21 15.16 -28.39
CA TYR A 545 -41.51 14.00 -28.95
C TYR A 545 -40.09 13.86 -28.40
N LEU A 546 -39.68 12.62 -28.09
CA LEU A 546 -38.29 12.25 -27.86
C LEU A 546 -37.65 11.92 -29.21
N TYR A 547 -36.51 12.54 -29.50
CA TYR A 547 -35.80 12.36 -30.76
C TYR A 547 -34.46 11.66 -30.56
N HIS A 548 -34.09 10.79 -31.50
CA HIS A 548 -32.77 10.19 -31.60
C HIS A 548 -32.10 10.64 -32.92
N VAL A 549 -30.81 10.97 -32.86
CA VAL A 549 -30.00 11.29 -34.05
C VAL A 549 -29.19 10.07 -34.43
N VAL A 550 -29.54 9.47 -35.56
CA VAL A 550 -28.97 8.21 -36.07
C VAL A 550 -27.45 8.34 -36.21
N ARG A 551 -26.70 7.44 -35.61
CA ARG A 551 -25.24 7.36 -35.72
C ARG A 551 -24.84 6.41 -36.85
N LYS A 552 -23.57 6.48 -37.28
CA LYS A 552 -23.06 5.65 -38.37
C LYS A 552 -23.03 4.17 -37.95
N GLY A 553 -23.94 3.37 -38.51
CA GLY A 553 -24.07 1.94 -38.22
C GLY A 553 -25.33 1.56 -37.42
N ASP A 554 -26.12 2.54 -36.96
CA ASP A 554 -27.33 2.26 -36.19
C ASP A 554 -28.42 1.60 -37.05
N THR A 555 -29.09 0.61 -36.46
CA THR A 555 -30.31 0.01 -37.01
C THR A 555 -31.52 0.39 -36.15
N LEU A 556 -32.73 0.38 -36.71
CA LEU A 556 -33.95 0.65 -35.93
C LEU A 556 -34.10 -0.29 -34.72
N TRP A 557 -33.57 -1.52 -34.81
CA TRP A 557 -33.59 -2.49 -33.72
C TRP A 557 -32.66 -2.09 -32.58
N ASP A 558 -31.45 -1.63 -32.91
CA ASP A 558 -30.51 -1.13 -31.91
C ASP A 558 -31.03 0.15 -31.25
N ILE A 559 -31.62 1.05 -32.04
CA ILE A 559 -32.24 2.29 -31.53
C ILE A 559 -33.43 1.95 -30.60
N ALA A 560 -34.32 1.04 -30.99
CA ALA A 560 -35.45 0.63 -30.13
C ALA A 560 -34.99 0.01 -28.81
N LYS A 561 -33.87 -0.73 -28.81
CA LYS A 561 -33.29 -1.34 -27.61
C LYS A 561 -32.60 -0.32 -26.69
N GLU A 562 -32.16 0.82 -27.23
CA GLU A 562 -31.57 1.91 -26.46
C GLU A 562 -32.62 2.64 -25.60
N TYR A 563 -33.90 2.60 -25.99
CA TYR A 563 -35.00 3.26 -25.29
C TYR A 563 -35.98 2.25 -24.70
N ASP A 564 -36.01 2.15 -23.37
CA ASP A 564 -36.85 1.18 -22.66
C ASP A 564 -38.34 1.34 -23.00
N GLY A 565 -38.96 0.24 -23.46
CA GLY A 565 -40.39 0.19 -23.81
C GLY A 565 -40.74 0.65 -25.23
N VAL A 566 -39.75 1.08 -26.02
CA VAL A 566 -39.95 1.48 -27.42
C VAL A 566 -39.74 0.28 -28.34
N THR A 567 -40.67 0.04 -29.28
CA THR A 567 -40.53 -1.00 -30.30
C THR A 567 -40.16 -0.44 -31.66
N VAL A 568 -39.56 -1.29 -32.50
CA VAL A 568 -39.24 -0.95 -33.90
C VAL A 568 -40.51 -0.51 -34.66
N GLU A 569 -41.64 -1.18 -34.41
CA GLU A 569 -42.94 -0.88 -35.01
C GLU A 569 -43.47 0.50 -34.58
N GLN A 570 -43.26 0.89 -33.32
CA GLN A 570 -43.64 2.21 -32.82
C GLN A 570 -42.79 3.31 -33.45
N ILE A 571 -41.46 3.14 -33.53
CA ILE A 571 -40.57 4.11 -34.19
C ILE A 571 -40.95 4.28 -35.66
N LYS A 572 -41.26 3.18 -36.37
CA LYS A 572 -41.73 3.23 -37.76
C LYS A 572 -43.03 4.00 -37.91
N ALA A 573 -44.00 3.74 -37.03
CA ALA A 573 -45.30 4.41 -37.04
C ALA A 573 -45.15 5.92 -36.77
N LEU A 574 -44.32 6.32 -35.80
CA LEU A 574 -44.10 7.73 -35.44
C LEU A 574 -43.36 8.54 -36.51
N ASN A 575 -42.59 7.89 -37.39
CA ASN A 575 -41.82 8.56 -38.45
C ASN A 575 -42.35 8.27 -39.87
N ASN A 576 -43.51 7.63 -40.01
CA ASN A 576 -44.07 7.20 -41.29
C ASN A 576 -43.07 6.44 -42.19
N MET A 577 -42.24 5.57 -41.59
CA MET A 577 -41.18 4.85 -42.30
C MET A 577 -41.64 3.47 -42.76
N HIS A 578 -41.84 3.29 -44.07
CA HIS A 578 -42.24 2.01 -44.66
C HIS A 578 -41.07 1.12 -45.10
N ASN A 579 -39.83 1.64 -45.17
CA ASN A 579 -38.65 0.87 -45.59
C ASN A 579 -37.52 0.99 -44.57
N ILE A 580 -37.02 -0.16 -44.09
CA ILE A 580 -36.12 -0.31 -42.93
C ILE A 580 -34.67 0.09 -43.23
N ASN A 581 -34.27 0.10 -44.51
CA ASN A 581 -32.86 0.24 -44.93
C ASN A 581 -32.44 1.67 -45.33
N LYS A 582 -33.20 2.71 -44.93
CA LYS A 582 -32.93 4.12 -45.30
C LYS A 582 -32.62 5.03 -44.11
N LEU A 583 -32.05 4.51 -43.03
CA LEU A 583 -31.51 5.35 -41.96
C LEU A 583 -30.17 5.96 -42.40
N LYS A 584 -30.11 7.30 -42.51
CA LYS A 584 -28.87 8.00 -42.80
C LYS A 584 -28.21 8.49 -41.51
N PRO A 585 -26.89 8.33 -41.34
CA PRO A 585 -26.19 8.93 -40.21
C PRO A 585 -26.41 10.46 -40.18
N GLY A 586 -26.77 10.99 -39.01
CA GLY A 586 -27.17 12.38 -38.80
C GLY A 586 -28.67 12.66 -38.95
N GLN A 587 -29.47 11.68 -39.40
CA GLN A 587 -30.93 11.83 -39.50
C GLN A 587 -31.58 11.82 -38.10
N LYS A 588 -32.47 12.78 -37.85
CA LYS A 588 -33.23 12.86 -36.60
C LYS A 588 -34.57 12.15 -36.75
N ILE A 589 -34.86 11.18 -35.88
CA ILE A 589 -36.10 10.39 -35.89
C ILE A 589 -36.78 10.44 -34.52
N ILE A 590 -38.11 10.36 -34.51
CA ILE A 590 -38.94 10.34 -33.31
C ILE A 590 -38.94 8.92 -32.73
N VAL A 591 -38.48 8.74 -31.50
CA VAL A 591 -38.42 7.41 -30.88
C VAL A 591 -39.57 7.15 -29.91
N ALA A 592 -40.15 8.19 -29.32
CA ALA A 592 -41.34 8.08 -28.47
C ALA A 592 -42.09 9.41 -28.39
N GLU A 593 -43.40 9.36 -28.12
CA GLU A 593 -44.17 10.51 -27.69
C GLU A 593 -44.12 10.58 -26.15
N ILE A 594 -43.65 11.70 -25.61
CA ILE A 594 -43.60 11.99 -24.18
C ILE A 594 -44.95 12.63 -23.83
N SER A 595 -45.74 11.90 -23.04
CA SER A 595 -46.98 12.40 -22.43
C SER A 595 -46.68 13.27 -21.23
#